data_AF-A0A662HXX6-F1
#
_entry.id   AF-A0A662HXX6-F1
#
_cell.length_a   1.000
_cell.length_b   1.000
_cell.length_c   1.000
_cell.angle_alpha   90.00
_cell.angle_beta   90.00
_cell.angle_gamma   90.00
#
_symmetry.space_group_name_H-M   'P 1'
#
loop_
_entity.id
_entity.type
_entity.pdbx_description
1 polymer ?
#
loop_
_entity_poly.entity_id
_entity_poly.type
_entity_poly.pdbx_seq_one_letter_code
_entity_poly.pdbx_strand_id
1 'polypeptide(L)'
;MEEILKSLVPEVEEIDVPLTKDGTHTYICVHERDLRGSLSFANISDSTLRLLAFIIALYSDKSIICFEEPENNVHPYLFETLLDLM
;
A
#
# COMPACT_ATOMS: atom_id res chain seq x y z
N MET A 1 5.87 -2.47 8.37
CA MET A 1 5.00 -2.45 7.18
C MET A 1 4.97 -1.06 6.56
N GLU A 2 4.53 -0.04 7.30
CA GLU A 2 4.52 1.34 6.79
C GLU A 2 5.89 1.84 6.32
N GLU A 3 6.95 1.68 7.13
CA GLU A 3 8.32 2.07 6.73
C GLU A 3 8.81 1.38 5.45
N ILE A 4 8.34 0.16 5.18
CA ILE A 4 8.68 -0.56 3.94
C ILE A 4 7.99 0.13 2.77
N LEU A 5 6.70 0.47 2.90
CA LEU A 5 5.99 1.21 1.86
C LEU A 5 6.66 2.57 1.61
N LYS A 6 7.05 3.31 2.66
CA LYS A 6 7.77 4.58 2.53
C LYS A 6 9.12 4.43 1.82
N SER A 7 9.81 3.29 2.02
CA SER A 7 11.07 3.02 1.30
C SER A 7 10.85 2.74 -0.20
N LEU A 8 9.70 2.16 -0.57
CA LEU A 8 9.34 1.86 -1.96
C LEU A 8 8.65 3.03 -2.68
N VAL A 9 7.87 3.82 -1.94
CA VAL A 9 7.12 4.99 -2.44
C VAL A 9 7.44 6.16 -1.50
N PRO A 10 8.58 6.84 -1.71
CA PRO A 10 9.05 7.91 -0.81
C PRO A 10 8.12 9.12 -0.74
N GLU A 11 7.15 9.24 -1.64
CA GLU A 11 6.09 10.24 -1.61
C GLU A 11 5.12 10.00 -0.46
N VAL A 12 4.94 8.74 -0.02
CA VAL A 12 4.08 8.39 1.13
C VAL A 12 4.76 8.83 2.42
N GLU A 13 4.07 9.68 3.19
CA GLU A 13 4.55 10.19 4.48
C GLU A 13 3.86 9.55 5.68
N GLU A 14 2.60 9.13 5.52
CA GLU A 14 1.80 8.52 6.58
C GLU A 14 0.68 7.65 5.97
N ILE A 15 0.36 6.54 6.67
CA ILE A 15 -0.81 5.71 6.37
C ILE A 15 -1.77 5.77 7.56
N ASP A 16 -3.00 6.17 7.30
CA ASP A 16 -4.06 6.30 8.30
C ASP A 16 -5.19 5.30 8.07
N VAL A 17 -5.87 4.93 9.15
CA VAL A 17 -7.03 4.02 9.11
C VAL A 17 -8.21 4.61 9.89
N PRO A 18 -8.80 5.72 9.44
CA PRO A 18 -9.89 6.39 10.14
C PRO A 18 -11.19 5.57 10.09
N LEU A 19 -12.05 5.81 11.08
CA LEU A 19 -13.43 5.33 11.07
C LEU A 19 -14.26 6.11 10.04
N THR A 20 -15.23 5.42 9.43
CA THR A 20 -16.30 6.07 8.65
C THR A 20 -17.12 6.99 9.53
N LYS A 21 -17.86 7.93 8.92
CA LYS A 21 -18.65 8.94 9.66
C LYS A 21 -19.69 8.34 10.60
N ASP A 22 -20.22 7.18 10.26
CA ASP A 22 -21.17 6.41 11.07
C ASP A 22 -20.49 5.51 12.11
N GLY A 23 -19.15 5.42 12.10
CA GLY A 23 -18.35 4.68 13.06
C GLY A 23 -18.37 3.16 12.89
N THR A 24 -18.91 2.64 11.78
CA THR A 24 -19.13 1.19 11.60
C THR A 24 -18.01 0.49 10.83
N HIS A 25 -17.28 1.21 9.99
CA HIS A 25 -16.21 0.68 9.16
C HIS A 25 -14.96 1.55 9.28
N THR A 26 -13.84 1.03 8.79
CA THR A 26 -12.61 1.79 8.58
C THR A 26 -12.23 1.78 7.11
N TYR A 27 -11.44 2.75 6.68
CA TYR A 27 -10.88 2.77 5.34
C TYR A 27 -9.42 3.24 5.40
N ILE A 28 -8.65 2.90 4.37
CA ILE A 28 -7.25 3.32 4.27
C ILE A 28 -7.20 4.74 3.72
N CYS A 29 -6.36 5.54 4.34
CA CYS A 29 -5.98 6.88 3.94
C CYS A 29 -4.46 6.94 3.79
N VAL A 30 -3.96 7.75 2.86
CA VAL A 30 -2.52 8.00 2.68
C VAL A 30 -2.27 9.49 2.60
N HIS A 31 -1.23 9.94 3.28
CA HIS A 31 -0.69 11.29 3.14
C HIS A 31 0.54 11.24 2.25
N GLU A 32 0.55 12.07 1.20
CA GLU A 32 1.69 12.20 0.29
C GLU A 32 2.28 13.60 0.36
N ARG A 33 3.62 13.71 0.32
CA ARG A 33 4.40 14.94 0.56
C ARG A 33 3.89 16.16 -0.22
N ASP A 34 3.59 15.97 -1.49
CA ASP A 34 3.27 17.07 -2.42
C ASP A 34 1.76 17.29 -2.60
N LEU A 35 0.92 16.54 -1.88
CA LEU A 35 -0.52 16.62 -1.97
C LEU A 35 -1.14 17.25 -0.72
N ARG A 36 -2.12 18.12 -0.95
CA ARG A 36 -2.84 18.76 0.16
C ARG A 36 -3.93 17.84 0.69
N GLY A 37 -3.79 17.46 1.95
CA GLY A 37 -4.77 16.65 2.68
C GLY A 37 -4.55 15.15 2.48
N SER A 38 -5.39 14.37 3.15
CA SER A 38 -5.35 12.90 3.09
C SER A 38 -6.01 12.39 1.80
N LEU A 39 -5.36 11.48 1.10
CA LEU A 39 -5.97 10.73 0.01
C LEU A 39 -6.82 9.61 0.60
N SER A 40 -8.11 9.60 0.29
CA SER A 40 -8.95 8.44 0.56
C SER A 40 -8.58 7.29 -0.37
N PHE A 41 -8.95 6.06 0.00
CA PHE A 41 -8.73 4.86 -0.82
C PHE A 41 -9.11 4.98 -2.31
N ALA A 42 -10.07 5.86 -2.67
CA ALA A 42 -10.49 6.07 -4.05
C ALA A 42 -9.52 6.96 -4.87
N ASN A 43 -8.63 7.69 -4.20
CA ASN A 43 -7.70 8.64 -4.79
C ASN A 43 -6.23 8.20 -4.64
N ILE A 44 -5.96 7.08 -3.95
CA ILE A 44 -4.62 6.49 -3.88
C ILE A 44 -4.32 5.83 -5.23
N SER A 45 -3.07 5.91 -5.70
CA SER A 45 -2.67 5.21 -6.92
C SER A 45 -2.83 3.69 -6.80
N ASP A 46 -3.24 3.04 -7.89
CA ASP A 46 -3.38 1.58 -7.92
C ASP A 46 -2.07 0.86 -7.56
N SER A 47 -0.93 1.42 -8.00
CA SER A 47 0.40 0.89 -7.68
C SER A 47 0.70 0.94 -6.18
N THR A 48 0.39 2.05 -5.51
CA THR A 48 0.57 2.18 -4.06
C THR A 48 -0.32 1.20 -3.29
N LEU A 49 -1.59 1.07 -3.68
CA LEU A 49 -2.52 0.10 -3.07
C LEU A 49 -2.03 -1.35 -3.27
N ARG A 50 -1.55 -1.67 -4.47
CA ARG A 50 -1.03 -3.01 -4.79
C ARG A 50 0.21 -3.34 -3.96
N LEU A 51 1.17 -2.42 -3.88
CA LEU A 51 2.38 -2.59 -3.07
C LEU A 51 2.04 -2.77 -1.59
N LEU A 52 1.12 -1.95 -1.06
CA LEU A 52 0.66 -2.11 0.32
C LEU A 52 0.02 -3.48 0.54
N ALA A 53 -0.82 -3.95 -0.38
CA ALA A 53 -1.43 -5.27 -0.30
C ALA A 53 -0.38 -6.40 -0.29
N PHE A 54 0.65 -6.31 -1.12
CA PHE A 54 1.75 -7.28 -1.11
C PHE A 54 2.54 -7.26 0.20
N ILE A 55 2.90 -6.08 0.71
CA ILE A 55 3.59 -5.96 2.00
C ILE A 55 2.74 -6.59 3.12
N ILE A 56 1.45 -6.29 3.17
CA ILE A 56 0.55 -6.88 4.19
C ILE A 56 0.52 -8.41 4.05
N ALA A 57 0.42 -8.92 2.83
CA ALA A 57 0.39 -10.36 2.59
C ALA A 57 1.70 -11.02 3.04
N LEU A 58 2.86 -10.51 2.63
CA LEU A 58 4.19 -11.07 2.96
C LEU A 58 4.48 -11.08 4.46
N TYR A 59 3.91 -10.13 5.21
CA TYR A 59 4.06 -10.05 6.67
C TYR A 59 2.90 -10.69 7.44
N SER A 60 2.00 -11.39 6.77
CA SER A 60 0.92 -12.14 7.41
C SER A 60 1.38 -13.52 7.90
N ASP A 61 0.70 -14.09 8.90
CA ASP A 61 0.98 -15.44 9.41
C ASP A 61 0.51 -16.58 8.47
N LYS A 62 0.36 -16.31 7.16
CA LYS A 62 -0.10 -17.30 6.18
C LYS A 62 1.09 -18.16 5.73
N SER A 63 0.89 -19.47 5.72
CA SER A 63 1.91 -20.44 5.29
C SER A 63 2.14 -20.45 3.77
N ILE A 64 1.13 -20.06 2.99
CA ILE A 64 1.17 -19.99 1.54
C ILE A 64 0.41 -18.73 1.12
N ILE A 65 1.04 -17.96 0.23
CA ILE A 65 0.45 -16.77 -0.39
C ILE A 65 0.56 -16.95 -1.90
N CYS A 66 -0.53 -16.73 -2.61
CA CYS A 66 -0.57 -16.80 -4.07
C CYS A 66 -0.91 -15.41 -4.62
N PHE A 67 -0.09 -14.91 -5.53
CA PHE A 67 -0.36 -13.67 -6.26
C PHE A 67 -0.67 -14.01 -7.72
N GLU A 68 -1.75 -13.46 -8.24
CA GLU A 68 -2.12 -13.55 -9.65
C GLU A 68 -1.66 -12.28 -10.36
N GLU A 69 -0.88 -12.43 -11.43
CA GLU A 69 -0.26 -11.33 -12.20
C GLU A 69 0.35 -10.24 -11.30
N PRO A 70 1.32 -10.60 -10.44
CA PRO A 70 1.87 -9.67 -9.46
C PRO A 70 2.56 -8.44 -10.08
N GLU A 71 2.95 -8.51 -11.36
CA GLU A 71 3.50 -7.42 -12.16
C GLU A 71 2.44 -6.38 -12.58
N ASN A 72 1.14 -6.73 -12.57
CA ASN A 72 0.10 -5.85 -13.07
C ASN A 72 -0.12 -4.63 -12.18
N ASN A 73 -0.09 -3.46 -12.81
CA ASN A 73 -0.22 -2.12 -12.19
C ASN A 73 0.93 -1.76 -11.24
N VAL A 74 2.11 -2.39 -11.38
CA VAL A 74 3.32 -2.03 -10.62
C VAL A 74 4.40 -1.57 -11.58
N HIS A 75 5.05 -0.45 -11.26
CA HIS A 75 6.20 0.00 -12.04
C HIS A 75 7.34 -1.05 -11.97
N PRO A 76 7.99 -1.44 -13.09
CA PRO A 76 8.95 -2.55 -13.11
C PRO A 76 10.04 -2.49 -12.04
N TYR A 77 10.60 -1.30 -11.79
CA TYR A 77 11.61 -1.09 -10.74
C TYR A 77 11.10 -1.39 -9.32
N LEU A 78 9.83 -1.02 -9.03
CA LEU A 78 9.20 -1.32 -7.74
C LEU A 78 8.90 -2.81 -7.62
N PHE A 79 8.57 -3.45 -8.75
CA PHE A 79 8.34 -4.89 -8.81
C PHE A 79 9.63 -5.67 -8.53
N GLU A 80 10.77 -5.27 -9.10
CA GLU A 80 12.08 -5.87 -8.79
C GLU A 80 12.41 -5.79 -7.30
N THR A 81 12.22 -4.61 -6.69
CA THR A 81 12.47 -4.44 -5.24
C THR A 81 11.51 -5.28 -4.40
N LEU A 82 10.28 -5.49 -4.87
CA LEU A 82 9.32 -6.35 -4.20
C LEU A 82 9.71 -7.82 -4.26
N LEU A 83 10.27 -8.29 -5.38
CA LEU A 83 10.80 -9.65 -5.50
C LEU A 83 11.96 -9.91 -4.52
N ASP A 84 12.77 -8.90 -4.22
CA ASP A 84 13.84 -8.99 -3.22
C ASP A 84 13.30 -9.10 -1.78
N LEU A 85 12.04 -8.70 -1.54
CA LEU A 85 11.36 -8.84 -0.24
C LEU A 85 10.69 -10.22 -0.05
N MET A 86 10.57 -11.01 -1.12
CA MET A 86 9.87 -12.31 -1.15
C MET A 86 10.76 -13.51 -0.81
#